data_AF-A0A519M0A5-F1
#
_entry.id   AF-A0A519M0A5-F1
#
_cell.length_a   1.000
_cell.length_b   1.000
_cell.length_c   1.000
_cell.angle_alpha   90.00
_cell.angle_beta   90.00
_cell.angle_gamma   90.00
#
_symmetry.space_group_name_H-M   'P 1'
#
loop_
_entity.id
_entity.type
_entity.pdbx_description
1 polymer ?
#
loop_
_entity_poly.entity_id
_entity_poly.type
_entity_poly.pdbx_seq_one_letter_code
_entity_poly.pdbx_strand_id
1 'polypeptide(L)'
;MNRRNFIRLAGGGTVVAAAAGTLAACGVASPHYPAEAVEAWQGPVGETEVRRRAVAYAITAPNPHNLQPWVVDLREDGVITLRTDRERVLPHTDPLGRQILIGHGAFLELLVLALAQQGVGSDVLLWPQGPLPAALADWDDRPVARVTLKPAGRPDALFAQVLQRHTPKSDFDMARTVAPDVLAALLSSQRPAAGLQVGGTVDAARLEPLRTLCWQSAQV
;
A
#
# COMPACT_ATOMS: atom_id res chain seq x y z
N MET A 1 -14.05 -7.20 -18.25
CA MET A 1 -12.92 -6.27 -18.03
C MET A 1 -11.65 -7.10 -18.00
N ASN A 2 -10.80 -6.97 -19.02
CA ASN A 2 -9.63 -7.83 -19.22
C ASN A 2 -8.59 -7.53 -18.11
N ARG A 3 -8.44 -8.44 -17.13
CA ARG A 3 -7.70 -8.24 -15.87
C ARG A 3 -6.17 -8.16 -16.01
N ARG A 4 -5.65 -8.01 -17.23
CA ARG A 4 -4.20 -8.12 -17.53
C ARG A 4 -3.42 -6.80 -17.40
N ASN A 5 -4.10 -5.67 -17.22
CA ASN A 5 -3.46 -4.35 -17.09
C ASN A 5 -3.64 -3.80 -15.68
N PHE A 6 -2.80 -4.26 -14.75
CA PHE A 6 -2.84 -3.84 -13.34
C PHE A 6 -2.29 -2.42 -13.12
N ILE A 7 -1.43 -1.91 -14.01
CA ILE A 7 -0.88 -0.55 -13.94
C ILE A 7 -0.99 0.16 -15.29
N ARG A 8 -1.46 1.41 -15.29
CA ARG A 8 -1.25 2.35 -16.39
C ARG A 8 0.10 3.04 -16.19
N LEU A 9 1.14 2.61 -16.90
CA LEU A 9 2.37 3.39 -16.97
C LEU A 9 2.21 4.47 -18.04
N ALA A 10 2.41 5.72 -17.66
CA ALA A 10 2.56 6.79 -18.66
C ALA A 10 3.86 6.54 -19.44
N GLY A 11 3.76 6.28 -20.75
CA GLY A 11 4.91 5.91 -21.60
C GLY A 11 4.82 4.54 -22.31
N GLY A 12 3.67 3.85 -22.26
CA GLY A 12 3.39 2.72 -23.16
C GLY A 12 3.90 1.35 -22.69
N GLY A 13 3.93 1.11 -21.38
CA GLY A 13 4.25 -0.21 -20.81
C GLY A 13 3.20 -0.69 -19.82
N THR A 14 3.07 -2.00 -19.65
CA THR A 14 2.37 -2.62 -18.52
C THR A 14 3.43 -3.26 -17.62
N VAL A 15 3.32 -3.08 -16.30
CA VAL A 15 4.05 -3.96 -15.37
C VAL A 15 3.21 -5.21 -15.23
N VAL A 16 3.73 -6.32 -15.75
CA VAL A 16 3.14 -7.64 -15.56
C VAL A 16 3.92 -8.30 -14.43
N ALA A 17 3.28 -8.62 -13.31
CA ALA A 17 3.87 -9.55 -12.35
C ALA A 17 3.96 -10.90 -13.05
N ALA A 18 5.17 -11.33 -13.44
CA ALA A 18 5.34 -12.55 -14.20
C ALA A 18 5.23 -13.77 -13.28
N ALA A 19 4.36 -14.70 -13.66
CA ALA A 19 4.21 -16.01 -13.05
C ALA A 19 5.41 -16.90 -13.42
N ALA A 20 6.25 -17.25 -12.45
CA ALA A 20 7.00 -18.52 -12.43
C ALA A 20 7.89 -18.60 -11.17
N GLY A 21 7.54 -19.44 -10.20
CA GLY A 21 8.48 -19.85 -9.16
C GLY A 21 7.81 -20.36 -7.89
N THR A 22 7.61 -21.67 -7.80
CA THR A 22 7.24 -22.36 -6.56
C THR A 22 8.43 -22.35 -5.59
N LEU A 23 8.41 -21.44 -4.62
CA LEU A 23 9.12 -21.65 -3.35
C LEU A 23 8.08 -21.93 -2.26
N ALA A 24 8.04 -23.20 -1.85
CA ALA A 24 7.31 -23.65 -0.68
C ALA A 24 7.99 -23.08 0.57
N ALA A 25 7.54 -21.91 1.02
CA ALA A 25 7.75 -21.43 2.38
C ALA A 25 6.39 -21.41 3.08
N CYS A 26 6.31 -22.13 4.20
CA CYS A 26 5.10 -22.45 4.94
C CYS A 26 4.19 -21.24 5.17
N GLY A 27 2.94 -21.31 4.68
CA GLY A 27 1.87 -20.42 5.13
C GLY A 27 0.70 -20.16 4.16
N VAL A 28 0.85 -20.38 2.85
CA VAL A 28 -0.12 -19.82 1.88
C VAL A 28 -0.75 -20.89 1.00
N ALA A 29 -1.68 -21.66 1.56
CA ALA A 29 -2.64 -22.45 0.78
C ALA A 29 -3.99 -22.41 1.49
N SER A 30 -4.58 -21.22 1.58
CA SER A 30 -5.98 -21.11 1.97
C SER A 30 -6.83 -21.41 0.71
N PRO A 31 -7.72 -22.42 0.72
CA PRO A 31 -8.41 -22.92 -0.48
C PRO A 31 -9.43 -21.94 -1.11
N HIS A 32 -9.53 -20.71 -0.59
CA HIS A 32 -10.55 -19.73 -0.94
C HIS A 32 -10.11 -18.61 -1.88
N TYR A 33 -8.85 -18.56 -2.32
CA TYR A 33 -8.39 -17.53 -3.26
C TYR A 33 -7.98 -18.14 -4.61
N PRO A 34 -8.46 -17.59 -5.75
CA PRO A 34 -8.00 -18.02 -7.07
C PRO A 34 -6.51 -17.68 -7.22
N ALA A 35 -5.74 -18.54 -7.89
CA ALA A 35 -4.28 -18.40 -8.04
C ALA A 35 -3.85 -17.02 -8.59
N GLU A 36 -4.64 -16.46 -9.50
CA GLU A 36 -4.45 -15.11 -10.08
C GLU A 36 -4.46 -13.98 -9.02
N ALA A 37 -5.19 -14.16 -7.92
CA ALA A 37 -5.22 -13.19 -6.82
C ALA A 37 -3.96 -13.28 -5.94
N VAL A 38 -3.21 -14.37 -6.02
CA VAL A 38 -2.01 -14.69 -5.23
C VAL A 38 -0.73 -14.35 -6.02
N GLU A 39 -0.80 -14.19 -7.34
CA GLU A 39 0.37 -13.91 -8.21
C GLU A 39 1.12 -12.63 -7.82
N ALA A 40 0.41 -11.58 -7.38
CA ALA A 40 1.03 -10.35 -6.89
C ALA A 40 1.90 -10.58 -5.62
N TRP A 41 1.73 -11.70 -4.93
CA TRP A 41 2.45 -12.06 -3.70
C TRP A 41 3.64 -12.99 -3.93
N GLN A 42 3.96 -13.34 -5.18
CA GLN A 42 5.20 -14.04 -5.52
C GLN A 42 6.36 -13.07 -5.83
N GLY A 43 6.06 -11.78 -5.94
CA GLY A 43 7.02 -10.75 -6.34
C GLY A 43 7.27 -10.72 -7.85
N PRO A 44 7.99 -9.72 -8.35
CA PRO A 44 8.22 -9.52 -9.78
C PRO A 44 9.34 -10.41 -10.32
N VAL A 45 9.05 -11.69 -10.56
CA VAL A 45 10.02 -12.61 -11.17
C VAL A 45 10.37 -12.13 -12.59
N GLY A 46 11.66 -12.06 -12.92
CA GLY A 46 12.14 -11.74 -14.28
C GLY A 46 12.14 -10.26 -14.67
N GLU A 47 11.58 -9.35 -13.85
CA GLU A 47 11.76 -7.90 -14.05
C GLU A 47 13.13 -7.48 -13.54
N THR A 48 13.91 -6.79 -14.37
CA THR A 48 15.29 -6.40 -14.08
C THR A 48 15.47 -4.90 -13.90
N GLU A 49 14.54 -4.08 -14.40
CA GLU A 49 14.64 -2.63 -14.23
C GLU A 49 14.23 -2.25 -12.80
N VAL A 50 15.15 -1.60 -12.09
CA VAL A 50 15.06 -1.33 -10.64
C VAL A 50 13.75 -0.65 -10.24
N ARG A 51 13.30 0.35 -11.02
CA ARG A 51 12.09 1.13 -10.71
C ARG A 51 10.84 0.31 -10.95
N ARG A 52 10.75 -0.41 -12.08
CA ARG A 52 9.63 -1.33 -12.37
C ARG A 52 9.51 -2.43 -11.33
N ARG A 53 10.64 -3.00 -10.92
CA ARG A 53 10.69 -4.01 -9.88
C ARG A 53 10.21 -3.47 -8.54
N ALA A 54 10.65 -2.27 -8.15
CA ALA A 54 10.19 -1.61 -6.93
C ALA A 54 8.68 -1.29 -6.98
N VAL A 55 8.20 -0.79 -8.13
CA VAL A 55 6.77 -0.50 -8.35
C VAL A 55 5.92 -1.77 -8.22
N ALA A 56 6.40 -2.92 -8.70
CA ALA A 56 5.68 -4.19 -8.57
C ALA A 56 5.51 -4.65 -7.10
N TYR A 57 6.40 -4.28 -6.20
CA TYR A 57 6.16 -4.44 -4.76
C TYR A 57 5.20 -3.38 -4.23
N ALA A 58 5.37 -2.11 -4.66
CA ALA A 58 4.56 -0.99 -4.19
C ALA A 58 3.07 -1.13 -4.50
N ILE A 59 2.69 -1.76 -5.63
CA ILE A 59 1.28 -2.01 -5.98
C ILE A 59 0.56 -2.94 -5.00
N THR A 60 1.28 -3.67 -4.16
CA THR A 60 0.66 -4.50 -3.12
C THR A 60 0.13 -3.65 -1.96
N ALA A 61 0.40 -2.33 -1.95
CA ALA A 61 -0.07 -1.41 -0.93
C ALA A 61 -1.59 -1.51 -0.73
N PRO A 62 -2.05 -1.50 0.53
CA PRO A 62 -3.48 -1.51 0.80
C PRO A 62 -4.09 -0.19 0.33
N ASN A 63 -5.22 -0.28 -0.38
CA ASN A 63 -5.98 0.89 -0.77
C ASN A 63 -7.49 0.60 -0.73
N PRO A 64 -8.33 1.64 -0.60
CA PRO A 64 -9.79 1.48 -0.52
C PRO A 64 -10.36 0.67 -1.68
N HIS A 65 -11.18 -0.32 -1.35
CA HIS A 65 -11.79 -1.26 -2.31
C HIS A 65 -10.81 -1.94 -3.28
N ASN A 66 -9.51 -1.94 -2.97
CA ASN A 66 -8.44 -2.43 -3.85
C ASN A 66 -8.47 -1.81 -5.27
N LEU A 67 -8.91 -0.55 -5.39
CA LEU A 67 -9.01 0.15 -6.67
C LEU A 67 -7.68 0.47 -7.34
N GLN A 68 -6.57 0.46 -6.59
CA GLN A 68 -5.23 0.77 -7.10
C GLN A 68 -5.18 2.09 -7.90
N PRO A 69 -5.45 3.25 -7.24
CA PRO A 69 -5.69 4.53 -7.89
C PRO A 69 -4.39 5.27 -8.25
N TRP A 70 -3.34 4.55 -8.62
CA TRP A 70 -2.03 5.11 -8.90
C TRP A 70 -1.72 5.07 -10.41
N VAL A 71 -1.14 6.17 -10.90
CA VAL A 71 -0.47 6.25 -12.19
C VAL A 71 1.00 6.49 -11.91
N VAL A 72 1.84 5.56 -12.38
CA VAL A 72 3.30 5.65 -12.22
C VAL A 72 3.93 6.04 -13.55
N ASP A 73 4.74 7.08 -13.51
CA ASP A 73 5.44 7.63 -14.67
C ASP A 73 6.96 7.46 -14.48
N LEU A 74 7.55 6.70 -15.40
CA LEU A 74 8.97 6.30 -15.40
C LEU A 74 9.75 6.90 -16.57
N ARG A 75 9.15 7.85 -17.31
CA ARG A 75 9.75 8.39 -18.55
C ARG A 75 11.02 9.19 -18.29
N GLU A 76 11.10 9.86 -17.14
CA GLU A 76 12.31 10.56 -16.72
C GLU A 76 13.28 9.56 -16.08
N ASP A 77 14.55 9.59 -16.50
CA ASP A 77 15.57 8.68 -15.96
C ASP A 77 15.85 8.95 -14.46
N GLY A 78 16.08 7.89 -13.70
CA GLY A 78 16.32 7.99 -12.25
C GLY A 78 15.15 8.56 -11.43
N VAL A 79 13.98 8.78 -12.02
CA VAL A 79 12.82 9.38 -11.35
C VAL A 79 11.59 8.49 -11.49
N ILE A 80 10.78 8.43 -10.42
CA ILE A 80 9.46 7.82 -10.39
C ILE A 80 8.47 8.92 -10.00
N THR A 81 7.58 9.30 -10.91
CA THR A 81 6.52 10.28 -10.61
C THR A 81 5.21 9.55 -10.35
N LEU A 82 4.61 9.80 -9.19
CA LEU A 82 3.36 9.19 -8.75
C LEU A 82 2.22 10.21 -8.85
N ARG A 83 1.15 9.81 -9.53
CA ARG A 83 -0.10 10.57 -9.69
C ARG A 83 -1.29 9.72 -9.28
N THR A 84 -2.42 10.37 -9.02
CA THR A 84 -3.70 9.70 -8.80
C THR A 84 -4.38 9.39 -10.14
N ASP A 85 -4.84 8.15 -10.33
CA ASP A 85 -5.83 7.83 -11.38
C ASP A 85 -7.21 8.31 -10.93
N ARG A 86 -7.67 9.44 -11.49
CA ARG A 86 -8.94 10.06 -11.13
C ARG A 86 -10.16 9.23 -11.53
N GLU A 87 -10.03 8.21 -12.38
CA GLU A 87 -11.11 7.28 -12.71
C GLU A 87 -11.31 6.22 -11.63
N ARG A 88 -10.38 6.11 -10.68
CA ARG A 88 -10.34 5.09 -9.62
C ARG A 88 -10.49 5.67 -8.21
N VAL A 89 -11.05 6.88 -8.11
CA VAL A 89 -11.39 7.53 -6.84
C VAL A 89 -12.81 7.15 -6.39
N LEU A 90 -13.21 7.60 -5.21
CA LEU A 90 -14.45 7.20 -4.54
C LEU A 90 -15.29 8.43 -4.16
N PRO A 91 -16.01 9.06 -5.12
CA PRO A 91 -16.75 10.29 -4.85
C PRO A 91 -17.81 10.16 -3.75
N HIS A 92 -18.39 8.97 -3.56
CA HIS A 92 -19.45 8.74 -2.59
C HIS A 92 -18.94 8.33 -1.21
N THR A 93 -17.89 7.50 -1.13
CA THR A 93 -17.40 6.94 0.14
C THR A 93 -16.11 7.59 0.65
N ASP A 94 -15.41 8.36 -0.20
CA ASP A 94 -14.23 9.16 0.16
C ASP A 94 -14.25 10.50 -0.59
N PRO A 95 -15.27 11.36 -0.40
CA PRO A 95 -15.46 12.61 -1.16
C PRO A 95 -14.29 13.61 -1.04
N LEU A 96 -13.48 13.49 0.02
CA LEU A 96 -12.29 14.31 0.28
C LEU A 96 -10.98 13.62 -0.15
N GLY A 97 -11.05 12.41 -0.71
CA GLY A 97 -9.89 11.64 -1.16
C GLY A 97 -8.90 11.25 -0.04
N ARG A 98 -9.30 11.32 1.23
CA ARG A 98 -8.41 11.08 2.38
C ARG A 98 -7.93 9.64 2.39
N GLN A 99 -8.81 8.68 2.15
CA GLN A 99 -8.45 7.27 2.14
C GLN A 99 -7.58 6.94 0.92
N ILE A 100 -7.89 7.55 -0.23
CA ILE A 100 -7.06 7.45 -1.45
C ILE A 100 -5.63 7.94 -1.17
N LEU A 101 -5.46 9.09 -0.53
CA LEU A 101 -4.14 9.65 -0.21
C LEU A 101 -3.39 8.86 0.86
N ILE A 102 -4.08 8.30 1.86
CA ILE A 102 -3.48 7.35 2.81
C ILE A 102 -2.92 6.14 2.06
N GLY A 103 -3.66 5.62 1.07
CA GLY A 103 -3.18 4.54 0.20
C GLY A 103 -1.92 4.91 -0.60
N HIS A 104 -1.83 6.16 -1.09
CA HIS A 104 -0.62 6.66 -1.74
C HIS A 104 0.58 6.73 -0.78
N GLY A 105 0.36 7.11 0.48
CA GLY A 105 1.39 7.05 1.52
C GLY A 105 1.91 5.63 1.73
N ALA A 106 1.01 4.65 1.81
CA ALA A 106 1.39 3.24 1.91
C ALA A 106 2.13 2.74 0.66
N PHE A 107 1.71 3.16 -0.54
CA PHE A 107 2.41 2.86 -1.80
C PHE A 107 3.86 3.39 -1.76
N LEU A 108 4.05 4.65 -1.34
CA LEU A 108 5.37 5.27 -1.26
C LEU A 108 6.28 4.55 -0.26
N GLU A 109 5.77 4.16 0.90
CA GLU A 109 6.52 3.38 1.89
C GLU A 109 7.03 2.06 1.28
N LEU A 110 6.14 1.29 0.64
CA LEU A 110 6.52 0.03 -0.01
C LEU A 110 7.51 0.25 -1.16
N LEU A 111 7.35 1.33 -1.93
CA LEU A 111 8.27 1.70 -3.00
C LEU A 111 9.67 1.98 -2.45
N VAL A 112 9.79 2.77 -1.38
CA VAL A 112 11.06 3.10 -0.73
C VAL A 112 11.72 1.84 -0.17
N LEU A 113 10.96 0.98 0.52
CA LEU A 113 11.46 -0.31 1.02
C LEU A 113 11.99 -1.19 -0.12
N ALA A 114 11.26 -1.25 -1.24
CA ALA A 114 11.64 -2.07 -2.38
C ALA A 114 12.84 -1.52 -3.17
N LEU A 115 13.01 -0.20 -3.27
CA LEU A 115 14.22 0.42 -3.81
C LEU A 115 15.43 0.12 -2.90
N ALA A 116 15.25 0.30 -1.58
CA ALA A 116 16.31 0.08 -0.60
C ALA A 116 16.77 -1.38 -0.54
N GLN A 117 15.85 -2.35 -0.66
CA GLN A 117 16.18 -3.78 -0.78
C GLN A 117 17.08 -4.09 -1.99
N GLN A 118 16.96 -3.29 -3.06
CA GLN A 118 17.78 -3.40 -4.27
C GLN A 118 19.11 -2.63 -4.16
N GLY A 119 19.44 -2.08 -2.99
CA GLY A 119 20.65 -1.26 -2.78
C GLY A 119 20.53 0.16 -3.31
N VAL A 120 19.33 0.62 -3.66
CA VAL A 120 19.07 1.95 -4.23
C VAL A 120 18.38 2.84 -3.20
N GLY A 121 19.00 3.98 -2.91
CA GLY A 121 18.42 4.99 -2.04
C GLY A 121 17.37 5.81 -2.79
N SER A 122 16.58 6.59 -2.07
CA SER A 122 15.56 7.43 -2.69
C SER A 122 15.24 8.66 -1.86
N ASP A 123 15.02 9.79 -2.54
CA ASP A 123 14.39 10.97 -1.96
C ASP A 123 12.93 11.03 -2.39
N VAL A 124 12.03 11.21 -1.42
CA VAL A 124 10.59 11.41 -1.68
C VAL A 124 10.26 12.90 -1.52
N LEU A 125 9.92 13.56 -2.62
CA LEU A 125 9.34 14.89 -2.61
C LEU A 125 7.82 14.77 -2.75
N LEU A 126 7.09 15.05 -1.66
CA LEU A 126 5.63 15.13 -1.68
C LEU A 126 5.19 16.46 -2.28
N TRP A 127 4.08 16.43 -3.01
CA TRP A 127 3.40 17.63 -3.52
C TRP A 127 4.32 18.59 -4.30
N PRO A 128 5.11 18.12 -5.29
CA PRO A 128 6.09 18.97 -5.97
C PRO A 128 5.45 20.13 -6.76
N GLN A 129 4.13 20.11 -6.95
CA GLN A 129 3.34 21.18 -7.57
C GLN A 129 2.20 21.67 -6.63
N GLY A 130 2.41 21.55 -5.32
CA GLY A 130 1.41 21.84 -4.30
C GLY A 130 0.43 20.69 -4.05
N PRO A 131 -0.26 20.69 -2.89
CA PRO A 131 -1.20 19.65 -2.54
C PRO A 131 -2.44 19.67 -3.43
N LEU A 132 -3.10 18.51 -3.56
CA LEU A 132 -4.39 18.42 -4.22
C LEU A 132 -5.46 19.20 -3.43
N PRO A 133 -6.46 19.79 -4.10
CA PRO A 133 -7.59 20.44 -3.43
C PRO A 133 -8.36 19.49 -2.51
N ALA A 134 -9.14 20.05 -1.58
CA ALA A 134 -9.87 19.25 -0.59
C ALA A 134 -10.99 18.38 -1.21
N ALA A 135 -11.65 18.84 -2.26
CA ALA A 135 -12.72 18.10 -2.91
C ALA A 135 -12.19 17.31 -4.11
N LEU A 136 -12.59 16.04 -4.23
CA LEU A 136 -12.20 15.17 -5.35
C LEU A 136 -12.54 15.76 -6.73
N ALA A 137 -13.64 16.52 -6.83
CA ALA A 137 -14.08 17.13 -8.09
C ALA A 137 -13.05 18.11 -8.66
N ASP A 138 -12.23 18.72 -7.80
CA ASP A 138 -11.25 19.74 -8.17
C ASP A 138 -9.85 19.14 -8.40
N TRP A 139 -9.67 17.82 -8.30
CA TRP A 139 -8.39 17.18 -8.50
C TRP A 139 -7.98 17.22 -9.98
N ASP A 140 -6.77 17.67 -10.25
CA ASP A 140 -6.12 17.65 -11.56
C ASP A 140 -5.09 16.51 -11.65
N ASP A 141 -4.22 16.53 -12.67
CA ASP A 141 -3.24 15.47 -12.93
C ASP A 141 -1.91 15.66 -12.18
N ARG A 142 -1.83 16.65 -11.28
CA ARG A 142 -0.56 16.98 -10.63
C ARG A 142 -0.06 15.79 -9.79
N PRO A 143 1.26 15.56 -9.75
CA PRO A 143 1.83 14.48 -8.97
C PRO A 143 1.61 14.65 -7.48
N VAL A 144 1.26 13.56 -6.81
CA VAL A 144 1.22 13.48 -5.34
C VAL A 144 2.64 13.38 -4.77
N ALA A 145 3.55 12.76 -5.52
CA ALA A 145 4.94 12.60 -5.13
C ALA A 145 5.86 12.41 -6.35
N ARG A 146 7.11 12.80 -6.16
CA ARG A 146 8.21 12.50 -7.06
C ARG A 146 9.32 11.84 -6.25
N VAL A 147 9.76 10.67 -6.69
CA VAL A 147 10.80 9.89 -6.04
C VAL A 147 12.03 9.89 -6.93
N THR A 148 13.13 10.46 -6.43
CA THR A 148 14.40 10.51 -7.15
C THR A 148 15.34 9.45 -6.58
N LEU A 149 15.89 8.61 -7.45
CA LEU A 149 16.81 7.55 -7.06
C LEU A 149 18.14 8.15 -6.60
N LYS A 150 18.74 7.50 -5.60
CA LYS A 150 20.05 7.84 -5.04
C LYS A 150 20.93 6.60 -4.93
N PRO A 151 22.26 6.76 -4.91
CA PRO A 151 23.16 5.66 -4.57
C PRO A 151 22.91 5.16 -3.14
N ALA A 152 23.32 3.90 -2.89
CA ALA A 152 23.49 3.31 -1.56
C ALA A 152 22.24 3.31 -0.66
N GLY A 153 21.18 2.65 -1.13
CA GLY A 153 20.01 2.33 -0.29
C GLY A 153 20.34 1.26 0.74
N ARG A 154 19.83 1.43 1.97
CA ARG A 154 19.99 0.46 3.06
C ARG A 154 18.71 -0.36 3.23
N PRO A 155 18.74 -1.68 3.01
CA PRO A 155 17.59 -2.54 3.24
C PRO A 155 17.02 -2.38 4.66
N ASP A 156 15.69 -2.39 4.76
CA ASP A 156 14.95 -2.42 6.04
C ASP A 156 14.30 -3.80 6.21
N ALA A 157 14.36 -4.34 7.42
CA ALA A 157 13.83 -5.68 7.74
C ALA A 157 12.31 -5.79 7.48
N LEU A 158 11.57 -4.68 7.49
CA LEU A 158 10.15 -4.66 7.15
C LEU A 158 9.87 -5.04 5.70
N PHE A 159 10.86 -4.97 4.80
CA PHE A 159 10.67 -5.40 3.41
C PHE A 159 10.23 -6.86 3.30
N ALA A 160 10.70 -7.74 4.19
CA ALA A 160 10.29 -9.15 4.22
C ALA A 160 8.78 -9.34 4.46
N GLN A 161 8.10 -8.33 5.00
CA GLN A 161 6.67 -8.38 5.30
C GLN A 161 5.79 -7.88 4.15
N VAL A 162 6.35 -7.28 3.09
CA VAL A 162 5.56 -6.68 1.99
C VAL A 162 4.61 -7.68 1.35
N LEU A 163 5.12 -8.88 1.02
CA LEU A 163 4.33 -9.95 0.39
C LEU A 163 3.62 -10.85 1.41
N GLN A 164 3.95 -10.74 2.69
CA GLN A 164 3.31 -11.49 3.77
C GLN A 164 2.09 -10.77 4.35
N ARG A 165 1.99 -9.45 4.20
CA ARG A 165 0.87 -8.67 4.74
C ARG A 165 -0.41 -8.91 3.94
N HIS A 166 -1.51 -9.16 4.64
CA HIS A 166 -2.85 -9.25 4.09
C HIS A 166 -3.86 -8.55 5.01
N THR A 167 -5.01 -8.16 4.45
CA THR A 167 -6.17 -7.72 5.24
C THR A 167 -7.04 -8.95 5.51
N PRO A 168 -6.98 -9.56 6.69
CA PRO A 168 -7.89 -10.65 7.03
C PRO A 168 -9.33 -10.13 7.04
N LYS A 169 -10.19 -10.75 6.24
CA LYS A 169 -11.65 -10.53 6.24
C LYS A 169 -12.35 -11.80 6.70
N SER A 170 -11.91 -12.30 7.84
CA SER A 170 -12.39 -13.53 8.47
C SER A 170 -12.70 -13.26 9.92
N ASP A 171 -13.53 -14.11 10.52
CA ASP A 171 -13.77 -14.07 11.95
C ASP A 171 -12.47 -14.36 12.71
N PHE A 172 -12.22 -13.58 13.75
CA PHE A 172 -11.10 -13.79 14.65
C PHE A 172 -11.49 -14.78 15.76
N ASP A 173 -10.52 -15.53 16.27
CA ASP A 173 -10.73 -16.40 17.42
C ASP A 173 -10.98 -15.56 18.69
N MET A 174 -12.23 -15.52 19.11
CA MET A 174 -12.68 -14.76 20.28
C MET A 174 -12.33 -15.41 21.62
N ALA A 175 -11.89 -16.68 21.62
CA ALA A 175 -11.39 -17.34 22.83
C ALA A 175 -9.93 -16.97 23.14
N ARG A 176 -9.18 -16.47 22.14
CA ARG A 176 -7.77 -16.09 22.30
C ARG A 176 -7.62 -14.59 22.59
N THR A 177 -7.45 -14.25 23.85
CA THR A 177 -7.23 -12.85 24.28
C THR A 177 -5.85 -12.34 23.87
N VAL A 178 -5.76 -11.04 23.52
CA VAL A 178 -4.48 -10.34 23.33
C VAL A 178 -3.97 -9.87 24.69
N ALA A 179 -2.74 -10.23 25.03
CA ALA A 179 -2.14 -9.80 26.30
C ALA A 179 -1.80 -8.29 26.28
N PRO A 180 -2.00 -7.55 27.39
CA PRO A 180 -1.77 -6.11 27.43
C PRO A 180 -0.34 -5.68 27.07
N ASP A 181 0.66 -6.49 27.42
CA ASP A 181 2.07 -6.28 27.13
C ASP A 181 2.38 -6.41 25.62
N VAL A 182 1.71 -7.34 24.92
CA VAL A 182 1.80 -7.46 23.46
C VAL A 182 1.26 -6.20 22.78
N LEU A 183 0.11 -5.68 23.24
CA LEU A 183 -0.42 -4.42 22.72
C LEU A 183 0.53 -3.25 23.03
N ALA A 184 1.07 -3.17 24.24
CA ALA A 184 2.01 -2.12 24.62
C ALA A 184 3.28 -2.16 23.75
N ALA A 185 3.83 -3.35 23.50
CA ALA A 185 4.98 -3.54 22.61
C ALA A 185 4.68 -3.04 21.19
N LEU A 186 3.52 -3.39 20.63
CA LEU A 186 3.09 -2.91 19.32
C LEU A 186 2.99 -1.38 19.27
N LEU A 187 2.33 -0.76 20.25
CA LEU A 187 2.19 0.70 20.32
C LEU A 187 3.56 1.39 20.48
N SER A 188 4.49 0.77 21.20
CA SER A 188 5.86 1.29 21.37
C SER A 188 6.76 1.18 20.14
N SER A 189 6.41 0.30 19.19
CA SER A 189 7.17 0.14 17.93
C SER A 189 6.96 1.27 16.93
N GLN A 190 6.03 2.19 17.21
CA GLN A 190 5.76 3.34 16.36
C GLN A 190 7.00 4.24 16.28
N ARG A 191 7.48 4.53 15.06
CA ARG A 191 8.44 5.61 14.86
C ARG A 191 7.72 6.95 15.05
N PRO A 192 8.23 7.90 15.84
CA PRO A 192 7.66 9.22 15.94
C PRO A 192 7.57 9.85 14.54
N ALA A 193 6.35 10.02 14.04
CA ALA A 193 6.08 10.71 12.78
C ALA A 193 5.22 11.94 13.11
N ALA A 194 5.56 13.09 12.53
CA ALA A 194 4.84 14.33 12.79
C ALA A 194 3.34 14.15 12.49
N GLY A 195 2.50 14.29 13.51
CA GLY A 195 1.04 14.27 13.36
C GLY A 195 0.36 12.90 13.33
N LEU A 196 1.07 11.77 13.47
CA LEU A 196 0.44 10.45 13.59
C LEU A 196 0.36 10.00 15.05
N GLN A 197 -0.85 9.81 15.55
CA GLN A 197 -1.11 9.19 16.85
C GLN A 197 -1.66 7.79 16.64
N VAL A 198 -1.08 6.80 17.32
CA VAL A 198 -1.55 5.42 17.31
C VAL A 198 -2.09 5.08 18.68
N GLY A 199 -3.20 4.34 18.72
CA GLY A 199 -3.83 3.89 19.95
C GLY A 199 -4.41 2.49 19.79
N GLY A 200 -4.65 1.84 20.92
CA GLY A 200 -5.30 0.53 20.99
C GLY A 200 -5.80 0.27 22.40
N THR A 201 -6.66 -0.74 22.55
CA THR A 201 -7.21 -1.12 23.85
C THR A 201 -7.49 -2.61 23.89
N VAL A 202 -7.20 -3.24 25.02
CA VAL A 202 -7.72 -4.58 25.40
C VAL A 202 -8.77 -4.49 26.51
N ASP A 203 -9.10 -3.28 26.96
CA ASP A 203 -10.16 -3.03 27.93
C ASP A 203 -11.53 -3.23 27.29
N ALA A 204 -12.25 -4.25 27.78
CA ALA A 204 -13.58 -4.62 27.31
C ALA A 204 -14.59 -3.47 27.40
N ALA A 205 -14.50 -2.60 28.41
CA ALA A 205 -15.40 -1.47 28.56
C ALA A 205 -15.24 -0.44 27.43
N ARG A 206 -14.04 -0.34 26.84
CA ARG A 206 -13.76 0.52 25.69
C ARG A 206 -14.05 -0.14 24.34
N LEU A 207 -14.12 -1.47 24.27
CA LEU A 207 -14.39 -2.18 23.02
C LEU A 207 -15.84 -2.04 22.57
N GLU A 208 -16.80 -2.09 23.50
CA GLU A 208 -18.23 -2.06 23.14
C GLU A 208 -18.68 -0.75 22.47
N PRO A 209 -18.27 0.45 22.96
CA PRO A 209 -18.55 1.69 22.26
C PRO A 209 -17.94 1.75 20.85
N LEU A 210 -16.73 1.21 20.66
CA LEU A 210 -16.06 1.16 19.35
C LEU A 210 -16.82 0.26 18.37
N ARG A 211 -17.26 -0.92 18.81
CA ARG A 211 -18.08 -1.84 18.00
C ARG A 211 -19.41 -1.20 17.60
N THR A 212 -20.07 -0.55 18.57
CA THR A 212 -21.33 0.16 18.35
C THR A 212 -21.15 1.26 17.30
N LEU A 213 -20.10 2.07 17.42
CA LEU A 213 -19.79 3.12 16.45
C LEU A 213 -19.54 2.56 15.05
N CYS A 214 -18.77 1.47 14.93
CA CYS A 214 -18.54 0.80 13.65
C CYS A 214 -19.86 0.33 13.01
N TRP A 215 -20.74 -0.31 13.80
CA TRP A 215 -22.03 -0.77 13.30
C TRP A 215 -22.93 0.38 12.84
N GLN A 216 -23.03 1.44 13.65
CA GLN A 216 -23.80 2.64 13.31
C GLN A 216 -23.27 3.30 12.03
N SER A 217 -21.95 3.34 11.83
CA SER A 217 -21.35 3.91 10.61
C SER A 217 -21.65 3.12 9.34
N ALA A 218 -22.03 1.84 9.47
CA ALA A 218 -22.39 0.98 8.35
C ALA A 218 -23.89 1.04 8.00
N GLN A 219 -24.72 1.66 8.85
CA GLN A 219 -26.14 1.90 8.59
C GLN A 219 -26.29 3.22 7.83
N VAL A 220 -25.99 3.18 6.53
CA VAL A 220 -26.14 4.32 5.60
C VAL A 220 -27.30 4.08 4.65
#